data_AF-A0A444ZFD6-F1
#
_entry.id   AF-A0A444ZFD6-F1
#
_cell.length_a   1.000
_cell.length_b   1.000
_cell.length_c   1.000
_cell.angle_alpha   90.00
_cell.angle_beta   90.00
_cell.angle_gamma   90.00
#
_symmetry.space_group_name_H-M   'P 1'
#
loop_
_entity.id
_entity.type
_entity.pdbx_description
1 polymer ?
#
loop_
_entity_poly.entity_id
_entity_poly.type
_entity_poly.pdbx_seq_one_letter_code
_entity_poly.pdbx_strand_id
1 'polypeptide(L)'
;MQRSEELGLFVYDEEDNDNLLMHRISSEDIYRKQEDTIISWRDPESGTELALSFQETSGCSYIWDNICNVQRNMHFTLNSEAFHSVNSELRELPAVELSTLPLILKTLVESGIADQLRLAELILSDQDFFRKLMELFRRCEDLENIDGLHMIFKIVKGIILLNSTQIFERIFSDEFIMDIIGSLEYDPEAPHIQHHRKFLKEHVIFKEAVPIKDRTVLSKIHQTYRVGLLKDVVLARVLDEATVANLNSMIYANNAFVVSVLKDDSTFIQELFARLKSPTTTSESKKNLVYFLYEFCSLSKSLPMVQQLRLFRDLMNEGIFDIITDVLQCQDKKFVLTGTDILILFLNQDPNLLRSYVVRQEGMTLLGLLVRGMITDFGDEMHCQFLEIIRSLLDSCTLSGAQRDTIIDIFFEKHLGQLIEVITASCPPENVSPSIQDKVISCIRRVIKFTYLVLLCKCQYG
;
A
#
# COMPACT_ATOMS: atom_id res chain seq x y z
N MET A 1 23.17 -28.94 27.14
CA MET A 1 22.39 -29.91 26.34
C MET A 1 20.92 -29.56 26.45
N GLN A 2 20.46 -28.64 25.62
CA GLN A 2 19.03 -28.41 25.39
C GLN A 2 18.65 -29.20 24.13
N ARG A 3 17.62 -30.03 24.23
CA ARG A 3 17.07 -30.84 23.13
C ARG A 3 16.63 -29.91 22.00
N SER A 4 17.15 -30.14 20.81
CA SER A 4 16.54 -29.66 19.56
C SER A 4 15.10 -30.16 19.53
N GLU A 5 14.13 -29.28 19.32
CA GLU A 5 12.78 -29.70 18.97
C GLU A 5 12.86 -30.58 17.70
N GLU A 6 12.38 -31.81 17.78
CA GLU A 6 12.42 -32.76 16.67
C GLU A 6 11.32 -32.37 15.67
N LEU A 7 11.73 -31.82 14.51
CA LEU A 7 10.83 -31.47 13.42
C LEU A 7 10.24 -32.75 12.79
N GLY A 8 9.00 -33.07 13.14
CA GLY A 8 8.28 -34.26 12.71
C GLY A 8 6.79 -34.00 12.46
N LEU A 9 6.16 -34.88 11.69
CA LEU A 9 4.71 -34.97 11.56
C LEU A 9 4.16 -35.80 12.70
N PHE A 10 3.24 -35.22 13.46
CA PHE A 10 2.52 -35.88 14.54
C PHE A 10 1.04 -35.90 14.22
N VAL A 11 0.42 -37.07 14.30
CA VAL A 11 -1.03 -37.25 14.14
C VAL A 11 -1.58 -37.81 15.43
N TYR A 12 -2.59 -37.16 15.97
CA TYR A 12 -3.25 -37.56 17.22
C TYR A 12 -4.67 -38.01 16.93
N ASP A 13 -5.15 -38.98 17.69
CA ASP A 13 -6.54 -39.39 17.70
C ASP A 13 -7.42 -38.27 18.29
N GLU A 14 -8.56 -37.99 17.68
CA GLU A 14 -9.43 -36.88 18.12
C GLU A 14 -10.19 -37.18 19.42
N GLU A 15 -10.43 -38.45 19.75
CA GLU A 15 -11.22 -38.84 20.93
C GLU A 15 -10.32 -38.95 22.17
N ASP A 16 -9.18 -39.62 22.04
CA ASP A 16 -8.31 -39.96 23.19
C ASP A 16 -6.96 -39.22 23.19
N ASN A 17 -6.66 -38.44 22.15
CA ASN A 17 -5.40 -37.69 21.96
C ASN A 17 -4.14 -38.58 21.97
N ASP A 18 -4.31 -39.85 21.65
CA ASP A 18 -3.22 -40.81 21.49
C ASP A 18 -2.46 -40.54 20.18
N ASN A 19 -1.14 -40.68 20.22
CA ASN A 19 -0.30 -40.46 19.05
C ASN A 19 -0.41 -41.63 18.05
N LEU A 20 -1.10 -41.40 16.93
CA LEU A 20 -1.33 -42.36 15.86
C LEU A 20 -0.14 -42.46 14.89
N LEU A 21 0.59 -41.36 14.68
CA LEU A 21 1.74 -41.33 13.78
C LEU A 21 2.78 -40.33 14.27
N MET A 22 4.03 -40.80 14.36
CA MET A 22 5.20 -39.95 14.49
C MET A 22 6.12 -40.25 13.31
N HIS A 23 6.19 -39.32 12.37
CA HIS A 23 7.07 -39.43 11.20
C HIS A 23 8.07 -38.28 11.19
N ARG A 24 9.37 -38.59 11.25
CA ARG A 24 10.40 -37.57 11.14
C ARG A 24 10.50 -37.08 9.70
N ILE A 25 10.46 -35.76 9.50
CA ILE A 25 10.50 -35.22 8.15
C ILE A 25 11.88 -35.50 7.52
N SER A 26 11.92 -36.35 6.49
CA SER A 26 13.11 -36.61 5.68
C SER A 26 13.50 -35.41 4.81
N SER A 27 14.82 -35.19 4.66
CA SER A 27 15.37 -34.21 3.71
C SER A 27 15.18 -34.63 2.25
N GLU A 28 15.03 -35.92 1.95
CA GLU A 28 14.86 -36.42 0.58
C GLU A 28 13.47 -36.08 0.02
N ASP A 29 13.38 -35.85 -1.30
CA ASP A 29 12.11 -35.58 -2.01
C ASP A 29 11.22 -36.84 -2.12
N ILE A 30 10.71 -37.32 -0.98
CA ILE A 30 9.87 -38.52 -0.87
C ILE A 30 8.37 -38.22 -0.77
N TYR A 31 7.99 -36.96 -0.52
CA TYR A 31 6.60 -36.56 -0.34
C TYR A 31 5.95 -36.18 -1.68
N ARG A 32 4.69 -36.59 -1.85
CA ARG A 32 3.88 -36.24 -3.03
C ARG A 32 2.50 -35.77 -2.57
N LYS A 33 2.08 -34.60 -3.07
CA LYS A 33 0.70 -34.11 -2.92
C LYS A 33 -0.15 -34.67 -4.05
N GLN A 34 -1.25 -35.34 -3.70
CA GLN A 34 -2.20 -35.92 -4.64
C GLN A 34 -3.59 -35.29 -4.42
N GLU A 35 -4.27 -34.93 -5.52
CA GLU A 35 -5.67 -34.46 -5.53
C GLU A 35 -6.00 -33.35 -4.50
N ASP A 36 -5.01 -32.49 -4.21
CA ASP A 36 -5.09 -31.36 -3.29
C ASP A 36 -5.48 -31.65 -1.82
N THR A 37 -5.74 -32.90 -1.48
CA THR A 37 -6.25 -33.33 -0.15
C THR A 37 -5.48 -34.51 0.43
N ILE A 38 -4.51 -35.06 -0.29
CA ILE A 38 -3.72 -36.22 0.16
C ILE A 38 -2.22 -35.89 0.10
N ILE A 39 -1.49 -36.25 1.15
CA ILE A 39 -0.02 -36.22 1.20
C ILE A 39 0.47 -37.64 1.42
N SER A 40 1.26 -38.19 0.50
CA SER A 40 1.77 -39.57 0.55
C SER A 40 3.29 -39.61 0.50
N TRP A 41 3.90 -40.58 1.20
CA TRP A 41 5.33 -40.86 1.13
C TRP A 41 5.62 -42.32 1.46
N ARG A 42 6.84 -42.75 1.14
CA ARG A 42 7.36 -44.04 1.60
C ARG A 42 8.31 -43.78 2.76
N ASP A 43 7.99 -44.35 3.92
CA ASP A 43 8.83 -44.25 5.10
C ASP A 43 10.17 -44.97 4.85
N PRO A 44 11.31 -44.27 4.95
CA PRO A 44 12.63 -44.87 4.70
C PRO A 44 13.10 -45.81 5.82
N GLU A 45 12.59 -45.68 7.05
CA GLU A 45 12.96 -46.53 8.18
C GLU A 45 12.15 -47.84 8.18
N SER A 46 10.84 -47.75 7.93
CA SER A 46 9.95 -48.92 7.95
C SER A 46 9.70 -49.53 6.57
N GLY A 47 9.97 -48.79 5.49
CA GLY A 47 9.71 -49.20 4.10
C GLY A 47 8.23 -49.14 3.69
N THR A 48 7.35 -48.72 4.60
CA THR A 48 5.89 -48.69 4.46
C THR A 48 5.44 -47.50 3.63
N GLU A 49 4.43 -47.69 2.79
CA GLU A 49 3.76 -46.58 2.09
C GLU A 49 2.68 -45.97 3.00
N LEU A 50 2.81 -44.69 3.28
CA LEU A 50 1.92 -43.93 4.16
C LEU A 50 1.23 -42.81 3.39
N ALA A 51 0.01 -42.48 3.78
CA ALA A 51 -0.74 -41.35 3.25
C ALA A 51 -1.59 -40.68 4.35
N LEU A 52 -1.57 -39.35 4.36
CA LEU A 52 -2.46 -38.50 5.15
C LEU A 52 -3.54 -37.94 4.23
N SER A 53 -4.79 -38.22 4.57
CA SER A 53 -5.96 -37.66 3.88
C SER A 53 -6.58 -36.58 4.75
N PHE A 54 -6.82 -35.42 4.15
CA PHE A 54 -7.38 -34.25 4.81
C PHE A 54 -8.80 -34.01 4.33
N GLN A 55 -9.69 -33.66 5.27
CA GLN A 55 -11.06 -33.29 4.93
C GLN A 55 -11.13 -31.96 4.15
N GLU A 56 -10.21 -31.02 4.43
CA GLU A 56 -10.16 -29.71 3.80
C GLU A 56 -8.86 -29.48 3.02
N THR A 57 -8.97 -28.90 1.82
CA THR A 57 -7.83 -28.51 0.97
C THR A 57 -6.93 -27.46 1.63
N SER A 58 -7.49 -26.59 2.46
CA SER A 58 -6.77 -25.58 3.26
C SER A 58 -5.80 -26.22 4.24
N GLY A 59 -6.28 -27.20 5.02
CA GLY A 59 -5.46 -27.95 5.98
C GLY A 59 -4.35 -28.75 5.31
N CYS A 60 -4.67 -29.43 4.20
CA CYS A 60 -3.68 -30.15 3.39
C CYS A 60 -2.57 -29.21 2.89
N SER A 61 -2.95 -28.05 2.34
CA SER A 61 -2.00 -27.09 1.78
C SER A 61 -1.11 -26.48 2.88
N TYR A 62 -1.66 -26.19 4.05
CA TYR A 62 -0.90 -25.70 5.21
C TYR A 62 0.18 -26.70 5.66
N ILE A 63 -0.17 -27.97 5.81
CA ILE A 63 0.80 -29.01 6.22
C ILE A 63 1.81 -29.28 5.11
N TRP A 64 1.38 -29.30 3.86
CA TRP A 64 2.26 -29.44 2.70
C TRP A 64 3.32 -28.34 2.62
N ASP A 65 2.90 -27.08 2.77
CA ASP A 65 3.81 -25.94 2.74
C ASP A 65 4.83 -26.00 3.89
N ASN A 66 4.40 -26.46 5.07
CA ASN A 66 5.29 -26.68 6.21
C ASN A 66 6.31 -27.80 5.97
N ILE A 67 5.91 -28.93 5.37
CA ILE A 67 6.84 -30.00 4.98
C ILE A 67 7.87 -29.45 3.99
N CYS A 68 7.44 -28.73 2.95
CA CYS A 68 8.34 -28.13 1.97
C CYS A 68 9.27 -27.09 2.61
N ASN A 69 8.80 -26.28 3.56
CA ASN A 69 9.62 -25.32 4.30
C ASN A 69 10.69 -26.03 5.15
N VAL A 70 10.32 -27.09 5.86
CA VAL A 70 11.27 -27.89 6.64
C VAL A 70 12.31 -28.56 5.74
N GLN A 71 11.91 -29.12 4.59
CA GLN A 71 12.85 -29.71 3.63
C GLN A 71 13.80 -28.67 3.03
N ARG A 72 13.31 -27.46 2.70
CA ARG A 72 14.17 -26.35 2.26
C ARG A 72 15.17 -25.94 3.33
N ASN A 73 14.75 -25.87 4.59
CA ASN A 73 15.63 -25.55 5.71
C ASN A 73 16.66 -26.66 5.96
N MET A 74 16.29 -27.94 5.88
CA MET A 74 17.24 -29.05 6.03
C MET A 74 18.24 -29.15 4.87
N HIS A 75 17.79 -28.96 3.63
CA HIS A 75 18.69 -28.86 2.48
C HIS A 75 19.63 -27.66 2.58
N PHE A 76 19.19 -26.56 3.18
CA PHE A 76 20.05 -25.42 3.48
C PHE A 76 21.13 -25.79 4.51
N THR A 77 20.81 -26.53 5.58
CA THR A 77 21.79 -26.99 6.58
C THR A 77 22.75 -28.06 6.05
N LEU A 78 22.26 -29.03 5.25
CA LEU A 78 23.08 -30.09 4.66
C LEU A 78 23.96 -29.58 3.51
N ASN A 79 23.46 -28.61 2.72
CA ASN A 79 24.30 -27.90 1.77
C ASN A 79 25.28 -26.96 2.48
N SER A 80 24.98 -26.44 3.67
CA SER A 80 26.00 -25.75 4.48
C SER A 80 27.17 -26.68 4.81
N GLU A 81 26.91 -27.92 5.24
CA GLU A 81 27.97 -28.88 5.58
C GLU A 81 28.72 -29.45 4.35
N ALA A 82 28.04 -29.71 3.23
CA ALA A 82 28.70 -30.18 2.01
C ALA A 82 29.49 -29.09 1.26
N PHE A 83 29.11 -27.82 1.41
CA PHE A 83 29.86 -26.68 0.87
C PHE A 83 30.97 -26.15 1.80
N HIS A 84 31.10 -26.69 3.03
CA HIS A 84 32.20 -26.32 3.94
C HIS A 84 33.60 -26.79 3.48
N SER A 85 33.71 -27.55 2.39
CA SER A 85 34.99 -28.11 1.93
C SER A 85 35.81 -27.18 1.02
N VAL A 86 35.22 -26.19 0.32
CA VAL A 86 36.01 -25.48 -0.72
C VAL A 86 35.81 -23.97 -0.90
N ASN A 87 34.94 -23.24 -0.18
CA ASN A 87 34.87 -21.77 -0.39
C ASN A 87 34.25 -20.89 0.72
N SER A 88 34.49 -21.16 2.02
CA SER A 88 33.95 -20.31 3.10
C SER A 88 35.02 -19.47 3.82
N GLU A 89 35.53 -18.42 3.17
CA GLU A 89 36.37 -17.40 3.83
C GLU A 89 35.56 -16.38 4.67
N LEU A 90 34.25 -16.25 4.44
CA LEU A 90 33.38 -15.32 5.18
C LEU A 90 32.76 -15.99 6.41
N ARG A 91 33.55 -16.17 7.48
CA ARG A 91 33.03 -16.56 8.81
C ARG A 91 32.63 -15.35 9.66
N GLU A 92 33.30 -14.21 9.47
CA GLU A 92 33.09 -12.99 10.26
C GLU A 92 33.25 -11.75 9.37
N LEU A 93 32.50 -10.70 9.68
CA LEU A 93 32.67 -9.40 9.04
C LEU A 93 33.88 -8.66 9.61
N PRO A 94 34.65 -7.93 8.78
CA PRO A 94 35.69 -7.05 9.27
C PRO A 94 35.11 -6.01 10.24
N ALA A 95 35.90 -5.60 11.24
CA ALA A 95 35.53 -4.49 12.12
C ALA A 95 35.21 -3.22 11.31
N VAL A 96 34.27 -2.39 11.75
CA VAL A 96 33.88 -1.17 11.03
C VAL A 96 34.87 -0.03 11.33
N GLU A 97 35.93 0.08 10.54
CA GLU A 97 37.01 1.07 10.66
C GLU A 97 37.44 1.59 9.28
N LEU A 98 38.06 2.77 9.19
CA LEU A 98 38.50 3.34 7.89
C LEU A 98 39.41 2.40 7.09
N SER A 99 40.32 1.70 7.77
CA SER A 99 41.27 0.76 7.16
C SER A 99 40.59 -0.50 6.60
N THR A 100 39.42 -0.87 7.12
CA THR A 100 38.72 -2.10 6.79
C THR A 100 37.49 -1.88 5.90
N LEU A 101 37.02 -0.63 5.73
CA LEU A 101 35.93 -0.31 4.78
C LEU A 101 36.14 -0.89 3.37
N PRO A 102 37.35 -0.84 2.76
CA PRO A 102 37.56 -1.45 1.44
C PRO A 102 37.29 -2.95 1.43
N LEU A 103 37.58 -3.65 2.53
CA LEU A 103 37.33 -5.08 2.67
C LEU A 103 35.83 -5.37 2.82
N ILE A 104 35.11 -4.57 3.62
CA ILE A 104 33.65 -4.66 3.74
C ILE A 104 32.98 -4.41 2.39
N LEU A 105 33.42 -3.40 1.64
CA LEU A 105 32.90 -3.13 0.30
C LEU A 105 33.19 -4.28 -0.66
N LYS A 106 34.41 -4.82 -0.65
CA LYS A 106 34.79 -5.97 -1.47
C LYS A 106 33.87 -7.16 -1.20
N THR A 107 33.61 -7.47 0.06
CA THR A 107 32.66 -8.50 0.49
C THR A 107 31.25 -8.27 -0.07
N LEU A 108 30.76 -7.03 -0.08
CA LEU A 108 29.42 -6.68 -0.61
C LEU A 108 29.33 -6.80 -2.13
N VAL A 109 30.41 -6.50 -2.86
CA VAL A 109 30.43 -6.47 -4.33
C VAL A 109 30.70 -7.86 -4.93
N GLU A 110 31.58 -8.64 -4.29
CA GLU A 110 32.00 -9.95 -4.80
C GLU A 110 31.08 -11.09 -4.34
N SER A 111 30.14 -10.85 -3.43
CA SER A 111 29.16 -11.86 -2.99
C SER A 111 28.21 -12.24 -4.12
N GLY A 112 28.19 -13.53 -4.49
CA GLY A 112 27.16 -14.07 -5.38
C GLY A 112 25.78 -14.09 -4.70
N ILE A 113 24.72 -14.37 -5.46
CA ILE A 113 23.33 -14.37 -4.97
C ILE A 113 23.15 -15.26 -3.72
N ALA A 114 23.82 -16.43 -3.69
CA ALA A 114 23.75 -17.34 -2.54
C ALA A 114 24.47 -16.81 -1.28
N ASP A 115 25.49 -15.97 -1.45
CA ASP A 115 26.28 -15.39 -0.34
C ASP A 115 25.64 -14.11 0.22
N GLN A 116 24.78 -13.43 -0.53
CA GLN A 116 24.09 -12.21 -0.10
C GLN A 116 23.19 -12.44 1.13
N LEU A 117 22.51 -13.59 1.19
CA LEU A 117 21.68 -13.95 2.35
C LEU A 117 22.54 -14.11 3.61
N ARG A 118 23.64 -14.87 3.51
CA ARG A 118 24.57 -15.06 4.62
C ARG A 118 25.22 -13.74 5.04
N LEU A 119 25.54 -12.88 4.09
CA LEU A 119 26.10 -11.56 4.37
C LEU A 119 25.11 -10.69 5.14
N ALA A 120 23.83 -10.71 4.76
CA ALA A 120 22.78 -10.01 5.49
C ALA A 120 22.64 -10.54 6.93
N GLU A 121 22.67 -11.86 7.13
CA GLU A 121 22.67 -12.48 8.47
C GLU A 121 23.87 -12.06 9.31
N LEU A 122 25.07 -12.05 8.73
CA LEU A 122 26.28 -11.59 9.43
C LEU A 122 26.17 -10.11 9.85
N ILE A 123 25.69 -9.24 8.96
CA ILE A 123 25.46 -7.82 9.27
C ILE A 123 24.46 -7.67 10.42
N LEU A 124 23.38 -8.45 10.40
CA LEU A 124 22.33 -8.41 11.42
C LEU A 124 22.80 -9.02 12.75
N SER A 125 23.74 -9.96 12.72
CA SER A 125 24.31 -10.58 13.92
C SER A 125 25.13 -9.60 14.77
N ASP A 126 25.82 -8.64 14.13
CA ASP A 126 26.54 -7.56 14.81
C ASP A 126 25.61 -6.38 15.08
N GLN A 127 25.05 -6.36 16.30
CA GLN A 127 24.10 -5.34 16.75
C GLN A 127 24.66 -3.90 16.71
N ASP A 128 25.99 -3.74 16.79
CA ASP A 128 26.67 -2.46 16.77
C ASP A 128 27.18 -2.07 15.37
N PHE A 129 27.06 -2.93 14.36
CA PHE A 129 27.58 -2.69 13.01
C PHE A 129 27.10 -1.35 12.44
N PHE A 130 25.78 -1.13 12.42
CA PHE A 130 25.20 0.11 11.89
C PHE A 130 25.55 1.33 12.74
N ARG A 131 25.60 1.17 14.07
CA ARG A 131 26.01 2.26 14.96
C ARG A 131 27.44 2.71 14.67
N LYS A 132 28.38 1.77 14.63
CA LYS A 132 29.80 2.04 14.31
C LYS A 132 29.95 2.65 12.92
N LEU A 133 29.20 2.14 11.93
CA LEU A 133 29.23 2.68 10.57
C LEU A 133 28.74 4.13 10.52
N MET A 134 27.63 4.44 11.20
CA MET A 134 27.08 5.81 11.22
C MET A 134 27.93 6.75 12.08
N GLU A 135 28.56 6.27 13.16
CA GLU A 135 29.57 7.04 13.91
C GLU A 135 30.79 7.37 13.06
N LEU A 136 31.26 6.40 12.27
CA LEU A 136 32.37 6.62 11.36
C LEU A 136 32.00 7.59 10.25
N PHE A 137 30.80 7.48 9.69
CA PHE A 137 30.24 8.44 8.73
C PHE A 137 30.28 9.87 9.28
N ARG A 138 29.71 10.11 10.46
CA ARG A 138 29.72 11.44 11.10
C ARG A 138 31.13 11.97 11.31
N ARG A 139 32.07 11.11 11.75
CA ARG A 139 33.48 11.49 11.90
C ARG A 139 34.12 11.86 10.55
N CYS A 140 33.81 11.13 9.48
CA CYS A 140 34.29 11.45 8.14
C CYS A 140 33.73 12.79 7.65
N GLU A 141 32.47 13.10 7.95
CA GLU A 141 31.88 14.41 7.64
C GLU A 141 32.59 15.54 8.40
N ASP A 142 32.80 15.36 9.71
CA ASP A 142 33.45 16.37 10.57
C ASP A 142 34.90 16.65 10.15
N LEU A 143 35.59 15.64 9.61
CA LEU A 143 36.98 15.74 9.13
C LEU A 143 37.07 16.10 7.64
N GLU A 144 35.95 16.32 6.95
CA GLU A 144 35.89 16.52 5.50
C GLU A 144 36.62 15.41 4.70
N ASN A 145 36.62 14.18 5.22
CA ASN A 145 37.28 13.03 4.59
C ASN A 145 36.43 12.45 3.46
N ILE A 146 36.54 13.04 2.27
CA ILE A 146 35.77 12.68 1.07
C ILE A 146 35.95 11.23 0.66
N ASP A 147 37.16 10.67 0.72
CA ASP A 147 37.41 9.27 0.35
C ASP A 147 36.67 8.29 1.27
N GLY A 148 36.66 8.58 2.57
CA GLY A 148 35.88 7.84 3.55
C GLY A 148 34.38 7.92 3.28
N LEU A 149 33.87 9.12 2.95
CA LEU A 149 32.45 9.35 2.65
C LEU A 149 32.02 8.60 1.39
N HIS A 150 32.81 8.64 0.32
CA HIS A 150 32.57 7.86 -0.90
C HIS A 150 32.57 6.34 -0.64
N MET A 151 33.43 5.86 0.26
CA MET A 151 33.46 4.44 0.62
C MET A 151 32.20 4.04 1.40
N ILE A 152 31.78 4.86 2.36
CA ILE A 152 30.56 4.64 3.14
C ILE A 152 29.33 4.70 2.25
N PHE A 153 29.26 5.64 1.30
CA PHE A 153 28.20 5.69 0.27
C PHE A 153 28.07 4.34 -0.43
N LYS A 154 29.18 3.79 -0.95
CA LYS A 154 29.18 2.52 -1.68
C LYS A 154 28.76 1.35 -0.78
N ILE A 155 29.18 1.34 0.47
CA ILE A 155 28.81 0.32 1.45
C ILE A 155 27.31 0.39 1.76
N VAL A 156 26.77 1.56 2.09
CA VAL A 156 25.35 1.74 2.40
C VAL A 156 24.48 1.41 1.19
N LYS A 157 24.89 1.84 -0.01
CA LYS A 157 24.26 1.45 -1.27
C LYS A 157 24.27 -0.07 -1.46
N GLY A 158 25.41 -0.72 -1.24
CA GLY A 158 25.54 -2.18 -1.32
C GLY A 158 24.64 -2.91 -0.32
N ILE A 159 24.56 -2.43 0.93
CA ILE A 159 23.69 -2.98 1.97
C ILE A 159 22.21 -2.88 1.58
N ILE A 160 21.79 -1.75 1.00
CA ILE A 160 20.40 -1.59 0.51
C ILE A 160 20.10 -2.59 -0.61
N LEU A 161 21.07 -2.81 -1.51
CA LEU A 161 20.96 -3.75 -2.63
C LEU A 161 21.04 -5.22 -2.23
N LEU A 162 21.38 -5.56 -0.98
CA LEU A 162 21.16 -6.90 -0.43
C LEU A 162 19.66 -7.24 -0.33
N ASN A 163 18.79 -6.23 -0.40
CA ASN A 163 17.34 -6.37 -0.44
C ASN A 163 16.75 -7.20 0.72
N SER A 164 17.34 -7.09 1.92
CA SER A 164 16.86 -7.75 3.13
C SER A 164 15.87 -6.87 3.90
N THR A 165 14.66 -7.39 4.12
CA THR A 165 13.60 -6.68 4.87
C THR A 165 13.99 -6.39 6.32
N GLN A 166 14.70 -7.30 6.98
CA GLN A 166 15.21 -7.10 8.35
C GLN A 166 16.25 -5.98 8.40
N ILE A 167 17.10 -5.88 7.37
CA ILE A 167 18.03 -4.75 7.26
C ILE A 167 17.25 -3.44 7.09
N PHE A 168 16.23 -3.39 6.23
CA PHE A 168 15.39 -2.20 6.05
C PHE A 168 14.72 -1.74 7.35
N GLU A 169 14.20 -2.66 8.16
CA GLU A 169 13.64 -2.34 9.47
C GLU A 169 14.66 -1.65 10.38
N ARG A 170 15.94 -2.07 10.33
CA ARG A 170 17.01 -1.47 11.12
C ARG A 170 17.47 -0.14 10.55
N ILE A 171 17.90 -0.09 9.29
CA ILE A 171 18.55 1.11 8.70
C ILE A 171 17.57 2.27 8.48
N PHE A 172 16.28 1.99 8.27
CA PHE A 172 15.26 3.03 8.12
C PHE A 172 14.56 3.36 9.45
N SER A 173 15.02 2.84 10.58
CA SER A 173 14.55 3.27 11.90
C SER A 173 14.89 4.74 12.17
N ASP A 174 14.20 5.36 13.14
CA ASP A 174 14.46 6.75 13.54
C ASP A 174 15.91 7.00 13.99
N GLU A 175 16.59 5.96 14.48
CA GLU A 175 17.99 6.01 14.92
C GLU A 175 18.95 6.30 13.75
N PHE A 176 18.72 5.70 12.59
CA PHE A 176 19.70 5.68 11.50
C PHE A 176 19.25 6.36 10.21
N ILE A 177 17.94 6.48 9.96
CA ILE A 177 17.44 6.89 8.64
C ILE A 177 18.01 8.22 8.12
N MET A 178 18.22 9.19 9.02
CA MET A 178 18.80 10.47 8.63
C MET A 178 20.26 10.34 8.23
N ASP A 179 21.06 9.53 8.95
CA ASP A 179 22.46 9.31 8.62
C ASP A 179 22.61 8.43 7.38
N ILE A 180 21.71 7.47 7.17
CA ILE A 180 21.64 6.69 5.94
C ILE A 180 21.40 7.61 4.75
N ILE A 181 20.39 8.49 4.82
CA ILE A 181 20.15 9.49 3.77
C ILE A 181 21.40 10.37 3.58
N GLY A 182 22.03 10.79 4.68
CA GLY A 182 23.26 11.58 4.66
C GLY A 182 24.41 10.90 3.94
N SER A 183 24.63 9.62 4.20
CA SER A 183 25.68 8.85 3.53
C SER A 183 25.45 8.73 2.03
N LEU A 184 24.18 8.72 1.61
CA LEU A 184 23.77 8.67 0.21
C LEU A 184 23.90 10.03 -0.52
N GLU A 185 24.22 11.12 0.19
CA GLU A 185 24.48 12.45 -0.40
C GLU A 185 25.82 12.54 -1.15
N TYR A 186 26.75 11.63 -0.81
CA TYR A 186 28.13 11.60 -1.27
C TYR A 186 28.35 10.60 -2.43
N ASP A 187 27.44 10.61 -3.40
CA ASP A 187 27.60 9.80 -4.62
C ASP A 187 28.84 10.25 -5.41
N PRO A 188 29.86 9.39 -5.61
CA PRO A 188 31.06 9.74 -6.37
C PRO A 188 30.78 10.04 -7.85
N GLU A 189 29.65 9.58 -8.38
CA GLU A 189 29.24 9.82 -9.77
C GLU A 189 28.44 11.13 -9.92
N ALA A 190 28.00 11.74 -8.82
CA ALA A 190 27.27 12.99 -8.86
C ALA A 190 28.23 14.18 -9.02
N PRO A 191 27.84 15.21 -9.81
CA PRO A 191 28.69 16.38 -10.02
C PRO A 191 28.85 17.27 -8.77
N HIS A 192 27.94 17.15 -7.80
CA HIS A 192 27.95 17.91 -6.55
C HIS A 192 27.28 17.07 -5.45
N ILE A 193 27.64 17.30 -4.19
CA ILE A 193 26.99 16.69 -3.02
C ILE A 193 25.49 17.02 -3.03
N GLN A 194 24.65 16.00 -2.86
CA GLN A 194 23.20 16.17 -2.88
C GLN A 194 22.68 16.51 -1.48
N HIS A 195 22.10 17.68 -1.25
CA HIS A 195 21.71 18.10 0.12
C HIS A 195 20.31 17.62 0.55
N HIS A 196 20.07 16.31 0.52
CA HIS A 196 18.79 15.68 0.87
C HIS A 196 18.38 15.87 2.34
N ARG A 197 19.28 15.70 3.31
CA ARG A 197 19.03 15.93 4.74
C ARG A 197 18.67 17.39 5.01
N LYS A 198 19.33 18.33 4.33
CA LYS A 198 19.02 19.76 4.44
C LYS A 198 17.61 20.05 3.93
N PHE A 199 17.25 19.50 2.78
CA PHE A 199 15.88 19.59 2.25
C PHE A 199 14.85 19.03 3.26
N LEU A 200 15.10 17.84 3.81
CA LEU A 200 14.22 17.23 4.81
C LEU A 200 14.07 18.05 6.10
N LYS A 201 15.14 18.74 6.54
CA LYS A 201 15.11 19.56 7.78
C LYS A 201 14.51 20.95 7.57
N GLU A 202 14.75 21.56 6.42
CA GLU A 202 14.42 22.98 6.19
C GLU A 202 13.16 23.19 5.34
N HIS A 203 12.82 22.25 4.46
CA HIS A 203 11.77 22.44 3.45
C HIS A 203 10.57 21.51 3.65
N VAL A 204 10.75 20.38 4.31
CA VAL A 204 9.65 19.45 4.59
C VAL A 204 8.94 19.88 5.86
N ILE A 205 7.70 20.34 5.69
CA ILE A 205 6.82 20.75 6.78
C ILE A 205 5.77 19.67 6.98
N PHE A 206 5.81 19.00 8.14
CA PHE A 206 4.74 18.10 8.54
C PHE A 206 3.52 18.92 8.98
N LYS A 207 2.46 18.90 8.17
CA LYS A 207 1.21 19.60 8.45
C LYS A 207 0.20 18.64 9.07
N GLU A 208 -0.14 18.88 10.32
CA GLU A 208 -1.17 18.10 11.01
C GLU A 208 -2.54 18.77 10.85
N ALA A 209 -3.47 18.09 10.16
CA ALA A 209 -4.86 18.54 10.10
C ALA A 209 -5.56 18.34 11.46
N VAL A 210 -5.28 17.20 12.09
CA VAL A 210 -5.67 16.85 13.46
C VAL A 210 -4.40 16.37 14.19
N PRO A 211 -4.11 16.86 15.41
CA PRO A 211 -2.91 16.47 16.14
C PRO A 211 -2.83 14.96 16.39
N ILE A 212 -1.73 14.32 16.00
CA ILE A 212 -1.49 12.89 16.23
C ILE A 212 -0.61 12.75 17.48
N LYS A 213 -1.16 12.18 18.56
CA LYS A 213 -0.46 12.06 19.85
C LYS A 213 0.49 10.87 19.91
N ASP A 214 0.20 9.81 19.15
CA ASP A 214 0.99 8.58 19.17
C ASP A 214 2.32 8.78 18.43
N ARG A 215 3.43 8.68 19.18
CA ARG A 215 4.78 8.85 18.65
C ARG A 215 5.17 7.77 17.64
N THR A 216 4.66 6.55 17.80
CA THR A 216 4.90 5.44 16.87
C THR A 216 4.20 5.72 15.55
N VAL A 217 2.97 6.24 15.58
CA VAL A 217 2.26 6.67 14.36
C VAL A 217 3.02 7.78 13.65
N LEU A 218 3.46 8.82 14.38
CA LEU A 218 4.29 9.89 13.83
C LEU A 218 5.59 9.37 13.20
N SER A 219 6.30 8.48 13.91
CA SER A 219 7.50 7.81 13.41
C SER A 219 7.24 7.10 12.09
N LYS A 220 6.15 6.32 11.99
CA LYS A 220 5.78 5.60 10.77
C LYS A 220 5.41 6.53 9.61
N ILE A 221 4.72 7.63 9.87
CA ILE A 221 4.42 8.65 8.85
C ILE A 221 5.72 9.24 8.28
N HIS A 222 6.64 9.66 9.15
CA HIS A 222 7.93 10.21 8.72
C HIS A 222 8.79 9.16 8.00
N GLN A 223 8.80 7.92 8.49
CA GLN A 223 9.50 6.81 7.86
C GLN A 223 8.97 6.55 6.45
N THR A 224 7.64 6.51 6.26
CA THR A 224 7.02 6.37 4.93
C THR A 224 7.49 7.44 3.97
N TYR A 225 7.48 8.72 4.37
CA TYR A 225 7.93 9.81 3.51
C TYR A 225 9.42 9.70 3.15
N ARG A 226 10.27 9.40 4.13
CA ARG A 226 11.73 9.29 3.94
C ARG A 226 12.11 8.09 3.08
N VAL A 227 11.46 6.94 3.27
CA VAL A 227 11.65 5.75 2.41
C VAL A 227 11.17 6.03 0.99
N GLY A 228 10.04 6.73 0.83
CA GLY A 228 9.58 7.22 -0.47
C GLY A 228 10.61 8.11 -1.16
N LEU A 229 11.16 9.09 -0.45
CA LEU A 229 12.23 9.96 -0.98
C LEU A 229 13.46 9.14 -1.42
N LEU A 230 13.90 8.19 -0.61
CA LEU A 230 15.01 7.31 -0.95
C LEU A 230 14.74 6.52 -2.23
N LYS A 231 13.56 5.94 -2.34
CA LYS A 231 13.12 5.12 -3.49
C LYS A 231 12.96 5.95 -4.77
N ASP A 232 12.25 7.07 -4.70
CA ASP A 232 11.80 7.83 -5.87
C ASP A 232 12.78 8.92 -6.32
N VAL A 233 13.69 9.35 -5.44
CA VAL A 233 14.63 10.45 -5.74
C VAL A 233 16.08 10.01 -5.58
N VAL A 234 16.48 9.49 -4.42
CA VAL A 234 17.90 9.27 -4.11
C VAL A 234 18.46 8.06 -4.88
N LEU A 235 17.72 6.96 -4.94
CA LEU A 235 18.18 5.68 -5.50
C LEU A 235 17.43 5.26 -6.77
N ALA A 236 16.57 6.12 -7.32
CA ALA A 236 15.62 5.78 -8.39
C ALA A 236 16.24 5.14 -9.64
N ARG A 237 17.53 5.37 -9.91
CA ARG A 237 18.24 4.83 -11.09
C ARG A 237 19.02 3.54 -10.82
N VAL A 238 19.13 3.13 -9.56
CA VAL A 238 20.01 2.04 -9.13
C VAL A 238 19.21 0.85 -8.62
N LEU A 239 18.04 1.08 -8.04
CA LEU A 239 17.21 0.00 -7.49
C LEU A 239 16.68 -0.90 -8.60
N ASP A 240 16.77 -2.21 -8.37
CA ASP A 240 16.09 -3.21 -9.20
C ASP A 240 14.61 -3.34 -8.79
N GLU A 241 13.81 -4.02 -9.63
CA GLU A 241 12.37 -4.17 -9.38
C GLU A 241 12.08 -4.88 -8.06
N ALA A 242 12.92 -5.84 -7.66
CA ALA A 242 12.78 -6.58 -6.41
C ALA A 242 12.99 -5.68 -5.19
N THR A 243 13.99 -4.80 -5.21
CA THR A 243 14.22 -3.85 -4.11
C THR A 243 13.13 -2.80 -4.05
N VAL A 244 12.69 -2.27 -5.20
CA VAL A 244 11.55 -1.35 -5.27
C VAL A 244 10.29 -1.99 -4.69
N ALA A 245 10.03 -3.27 -4.98
CA ALA A 245 8.90 -4.01 -4.43
C ALA A 245 8.98 -4.12 -2.90
N ASN A 246 10.14 -4.44 -2.32
CA ASN A 246 10.29 -4.54 -0.87
C ASN A 246 10.18 -3.17 -0.15
N LEU A 247 10.70 -2.09 -0.74
CA LEU A 247 10.50 -0.74 -0.23
C LEU A 247 9.03 -0.32 -0.28
N ASN A 248 8.32 -0.66 -1.37
CA ASN A 248 6.86 -0.43 -1.47
C ASN A 248 6.09 -1.26 -0.44
N SER A 249 6.48 -2.51 -0.19
CA SER A 249 5.91 -3.36 0.87
C SER A 249 6.08 -2.73 2.26
N MET A 250 7.25 -2.16 2.55
CA MET A 250 7.48 -1.43 3.81
C MET A 250 6.60 -0.17 3.92
N ILE A 251 6.49 0.62 2.85
CA ILE A 251 5.59 1.77 2.78
C ILE A 251 4.13 1.33 3.01
N TYR A 252 3.71 0.25 2.36
CA TYR A 252 2.37 -0.32 2.49
C TYR A 252 2.09 -0.78 3.93
N ALA A 253 3.03 -1.47 4.57
CA ALA A 253 2.92 -1.90 5.97
C ALA A 253 2.83 -0.71 6.94
N ASN A 254 3.63 0.34 6.72
CA ASN A 254 3.55 1.56 7.51
C ASN A 254 2.19 2.26 7.35
N ASN A 255 1.68 2.36 6.11
CA ASN A 255 0.36 2.93 5.85
C ASN A 255 -0.74 2.11 6.52
N ALA A 256 -0.68 0.78 6.45
CA ALA A 256 -1.62 -0.10 7.14
C ALA A 256 -1.62 0.14 8.65
N PHE A 257 -0.43 0.25 9.26
CA PHE A 257 -0.29 0.54 10.68
C PHE A 257 -0.90 1.91 11.05
N VAL A 258 -0.52 2.96 10.34
CA VAL A 258 -1.01 4.33 10.59
C VAL A 258 -2.54 4.40 10.48
N VAL A 259 -3.10 3.87 9.39
CA VAL A 259 -4.56 3.90 9.18
C VAL A 259 -5.27 3.04 10.22
N SER A 260 -4.74 1.88 10.58
CA SER A 260 -5.36 1.01 11.61
C SER A 260 -5.44 1.72 12.96
N VAL A 261 -4.35 2.33 13.42
CA VAL A 261 -4.32 3.02 14.72
C VAL A 261 -5.26 4.23 14.72
N LEU A 262 -5.24 5.05 13.67
CA LEU A 262 -6.09 6.24 13.58
C LEU A 262 -7.57 5.89 13.42
N LYS A 263 -7.90 4.80 12.70
CA LYS A 263 -9.28 4.31 12.56
C LYS A 263 -9.86 3.86 13.91
N ASP A 264 -9.06 3.21 14.73
CA ASP A 264 -9.51 2.68 16.02
C ASP A 264 -9.51 3.75 17.14
N ASP A 265 -8.89 4.92 16.91
CA ASP A 265 -9.01 6.09 17.77
C ASP A 265 -10.30 6.87 17.49
N SER A 266 -11.37 6.52 18.21
CA SER A 266 -12.65 7.23 18.14
C SER A 266 -12.55 8.73 18.44
N THR A 267 -11.59 9.16 19.28
CA THR A 267 -11.43 10.59 19.61
C THR A 267 -10.83 11.36 18.45
N PHE A 268 -9.91 10.74 17.72
CA PHE A 268 -9.33 11.32 16.51
C PHE A 268 -10.38 11.54 15.42
N ILE A 269 -11.21 10.53 15.15
CA ILE A 269 -12.27 10.61 14.13
C ILE A 269 -13.33 11.64 14.53
N GLN A 270 -13.78 11.65 15.79
CA GLN A 270 -14.76 12.62 16.27
C GLN A 270 -14.24 14.05 16.17
N GLU A 271 -12.99 14.31 16.55
CA GLU A 271 -12.36 15.64 16.44
C GLU A 271 -12.23 16.08 14.97
N LEU A 272 -11.84 15.17 14.07
CA LEU A 272 -11.77 15.43 12.63
C LEU A 272 -13.12 15.94 12.09
N PHE A 273 -14.21 15.22 12.37
CA PHE A 273 -15.54 15.60 11.90
C PHE A 273 -16.12 16.81 12.63
N ALA A 274 -15.83 16.98 13.92
CA ALA A 274 -16.20 18.19 14.65
C ALA A 274 -15.59 19.45 14.02
N ARG A 275 -14.31 19.41 13.63
CA ARG A 275 -13.65 20.53 12.95
C ARG A 275 -14.18 20.76 11.54
N LEU A 276 -14.47 19.71 10.78
CA LEU A 276 -15.06 19.82 9.44
C LEU A 276 -16.44 20.48 9.47
N LYS A 277 -17.29 20.08 10.43
CA LYS A 277 -18.66 20.61 10.63
C LYS A 277 -18.69 21.98 11.30
N SER A 278 -17.64 22.36 12.03
CA SER A 278 -17.66 23.62 12.77
C SER A 278 -17.75 24.85 11.83
N PRO A 279 -18.64 25.81 12.13
CA PRO A 279 -18.72 27.07 11.38
C PRO A 279 -17.52 27.99 11.66
N THR A 280 -16.77 27.77 12.75
CA THR A 280 -15.63 28.60 13.13
C THR A 280 -14.32 28.19 12.45
N THR A 281 -14.28 27.02 11.80
CA THR A 281 -13.10 26.54 11.07
C THR A 281 -12.90 27.34 9.79
N THR A 282 -11.70 27.89 9.59
CA THR A 282 -11.37 28.70 8.42
C THR A 282 -11.46 27.88 7.13
N SER A 283 -11.74 28.55 6.00
CA SER A 283 -11.84 27.89 4.69
C SER A 283 -10.58 27.08 4.34
N GLU A 284 -9.40 27.65 4.58
CA GLU A 284 -8.12 26.97 4.34
C GLU A 284 -7.93 25.74 5.25
N SER A 285 -8.30 25.85 6.53
CA SER A 285 -8.24 24.70 7.44
C SER A 285 -9.23 23.60 7.04
N LYS A 286 -10.44 23.96 6.57
CA LYS A 286 -11.41 22.98 6.04
C LYS A 286 -10.86 22.26 4.80
N LYS A 287 -10.22 22.99 3.89
CA LYS A 287 -9.55 22.38 2.73
C LYS A 287 -8.49 21.36 3.15
N ASN A 288 -7.62 21.73 4.10
CA ASN A 288 -6.59 20.84 4.62
C ASN A 288 -7.17 19.58 5.29
N LEU A 289 -8.29 19.71 6.02
CA LEU A 289 -8.99 18.56 6.63
C LEU A 289 -9.59 17.62 5.57
N VAL A 290 -10.14 18.16 4.48
CA VAL A 290 -10.67 17.36 3.36
C VAL A 290 -9.53 16.69 2.58
N TYR A 291 -8.40 17.35 2.36
CA TYR A 291 -7.21 16.72 1.77
C TYR A 291 -6.68 15.58 2.64
N PHE A 292 -6.62 15.80 3.95
CA PHE A 292 -6.29 14.74 4.91
C PHE A 292 -7.28 13.57 4.80
N LEU A 293 -8.59 13.85 4.75
CA LEU A 293 -9.61 12.82 4.61
C LEU A 293 -9.49 12.03 3.31
N TYR A 294 -9.15 12.71 2.21
CA TYR A 294 -8.86 12.05 0.93
C TYR A 294 -7.65 11.12 1.04
N GLU A 295 -6.53 11.60 1.59
CA GLU A 295 -5.34 10.77 1.81
C GLU A 295 -5.63 9.59 2.73
N PHE A 296 -6.35 9.81 3.84
CA PHE A 296 -6.73 8.78 4.79
C PHE A 296 -7.58 7.67 4.13
N CYS A 297 -8.58 8.05 3.33
CA CYS A 297 -9.39 7.11 2.55
C CYS A 297 -8.58 6.42 1.44
N SER A 298 -7.61 7.10 0.82
CA SER A 298 -6.77 6.50 -0.22
C SER A 298 -5.83 5.43 0.36
N LEU A 299 -5.26 5.72 1.53
CA LEU A 299 -4.37 4.82 2.27
C LEU A 299 -5.09 3.61 2.89
N SER A 300 -6.43 3.64 3.00
CA SER A 300 -7.18 2.49 3.51
C SER A 300 -7.01 1.23 2.68
N LYS A 301 -6.60 1.35 1.41
CA LYS A 301 -6.24 0.21 0.55
C LYS A 301 -5.13 -0.67 1.14
N SER A 302 -4.39 -0.14 2.13
CA SER A 302 -3.39 -0.86 2.89
C SER A 302 -3.95 -1.80 3.97
N LEU A 303 -5.24 -1.71 4.27
CA LEU A 303 -5.90 -2.57 5.27
C LEU A 303 -6.50 -3.85 4.65
N PRO A 304 -6.76 -4.90 5.44
CA PRO A 304 -7.58 -6.03 5.01
C PRO A 304 -9.01 -5.57 4.63
N MET A 305 -9.63 -6.23 3.63
CA MET A 305 -10.93 -5.83 3.06
C MET A 305 -12.02 -5.60 4.11
N VAL A 306 -12.11 -6.45 5.13
CA VAL A 306 -13.12 -6.31 6.22
C VAL A 306 -12.93 -5.02 6.99
N GLN A 307 -11.69 -4.62 7.25
CA GLN A 307 -11.39 -3.37 7.96
C GLN A 307 -11.64 -2.14 7.08
N GLN A 308 -11.40 -2.25 5.76
CA GLN A 308 -11.77 -1.21 4.80
C GLN A 308 -13.27 -0.95 4.85
N LEU A 309 -14.10 -1.99 4.65
CA LEU A 309 -15.56 -1.87 4.69
C LEU A 309 -16.08 -1.24 5.99
N ARG A 310 -15.47 -1.61 7.14
CA ARG A 310 -15.80 -1.01 8.43
C ARG A 310 -15.44 0.48 8.48
N LEU A 311 -14.24 0.86 8.08
CA LEU A 311 -13.81 2.26 8.03
C LEU A 311 -14.79 3.12 7.23
N PHE A 312 -15.12 2.71 6.00
CA PHE A 312 -16.01 3.50 5.14
C PHE A 312 -17.43 3.61 5.71
N ARG A 313 -17.92 2.57 6.40
CA ARG A 313 -19.20 2.63 7.12
C ARG A 313 -19.14 3.60 8.30
N ASP A 314 -18.06 3.57 9.07
CA ASP A 314 -17.87 4.46 10.23
C ASP A 314 -17.79 5.93 9.75
N LEU A 315 -17.03 6.22 8.68
CA LEU A 315 -16.96 7.56 8.07
C LEU A 315 -18.32 8.02 7.50
N MET A 316 -19.11 7.11 6.93
CA MET A 316 -20.47 7.42 6.49
C MET A 316 -21.35 7.84 7.68
N ASN A 317 -21.29 7.11 8.79
CA ASN A 317 -22.06 7.41 9.99
C ASN A 317 -21.66 8.75 10.63
N GLU A 318 -20.39 9.14 10.49
CA GLU A 318 -19.89 10.45 10.90
C GLU A 318 -20.32 11.60 9.96
N GLY A 319 -21.00 11.32 8.84
CA GLY A 319 -21.55 12.35 7.95
C GLY A 319 -20.56 12.86 6.90
N ILE A 320 -19.70 11.99 6.38
CA ILE A 320 -18.77 12.36 5.29
C ILE A 320 -19.49 12.89 4.05
N PHE A 321 -20.65 12.34 3.70
CA PHE A 321 -21.35 12.77 2.49
C PHE A 321 -21.91 14.19 2.60
N ASP A 322 -22.24 14.68 3.80
CA ASP A 322 -22.60 16.08 4.02
C ASP A 322 -21.38 16.98 3.73
N ILE A 323 -20.21 16.62 4.26
CA ILE A 323 -18.95 17.34 4.00
C ILE A 323 -18.64 17.38 2.51
N ILE A 324 -18.77 16.25 1.81
CA ILE A 324 -18.53 16.20 0.37
C ILE A 324 -19.58 17.00 -0.41
N THR A 325 -20.83 17.04 0.05
CA THR A 325 -21.88 17.89 -0.53
C THR A 325 -21.49 19.37 -0.44
N ASP A 326 -20.86 19.82 0.64
CA ASP A 326 -20.33 21.18 0.77
C ASP A 326 -19.12 21.43 -0.14
N VAL A 327 -18.22 20.44 -0.25
CA VAL A 327 -17.04 20.50 -1.15
C VAL A 327 -17.48 20.69 -2.61
N LEU A 328 -18.50 19.96 -3.08
CA LEU A 328 -19.00 20.03 -4.45
C LEU A 328 -19.72 21.36 -4.79
N GLN A 329 -20.01 22.19 -3.79
CA GLN A 329 -20.56 23.53 -3.98
C GLN A 329 -19.47 24.61 -4.14
N CYS A 330 -18.21 24.28 -3.87
CA CYS A 330 -17.10 25.22 -3.97
C CYS A 330 -16.78 25.61 -5.42
N GLN A 331 -16.28 26.84 -5.62
CA GLN A 331 -15.83 27.32 -6.93
C GLN A 331 -14.46 26.77 -7.35
N ASP A 332 -13.67 26.29 -6.39
CA ASP A 332 -12.35 25.74 -6.63
C ASP A 332 -12.46 24.35 -7.26
N LYS A 333 -12.21 24.30 -8.58
CA LYS A 333 -12.35 23.07 -9.36
C LYS A 333 -11.48 21.93 -8.83
N LYS A 334 -10.25 22.21 -8.39
CA LYS A 334 -9.36 21.16 -7.86
C LYS A 334 -9.91 20.58 -6.56
N PHE A 335 -10.50 21.44 -5.73
CA PHE A 335 -11.12 21.02 -4.48
C PHE A 335 -12.38 20.18 -4.71
N VAL A 336 -13.21 20.56 -5.68
CA VAL A 336 -14.37 19.76 -6.12
C VAL A 336 -13.93 18.37 -6.59
N LEU A 337 -12.84 18.28 -7.35
CA LEU A 337 -12.30 16.99 -7.82
C LEU A 337 -11.83 16.09 -6.67
N THR A 338 -11.21 16.66 -5.64
CA THR A 338 -10.89 15.90 -4.42
C THR A 338 -12.15 15.32 -3.77
N GLY A 339 -13.25 16.07 -3.76
CA GLY A 339 -14.54 15.57 -3.30
C GLY A 339 -15.06 14.40 -4.14
N THR A 340 -14.95 14.47 -5.47
CA THR A 340 -15.35 13.36 -6.34
C THR A 340 -14.46 12.15 -6.22
N ASP A 341 -13.15 12.33 -6.03
CA ASP A 341 -12.21 11.24 -5.80
C ASP A 341 -12.56 10.48 -4.51
N ILE A 342 -12.97 11.19 -3.44
CA ILE A 342 -13.49 10.55 -2.22
C ILE A 342 -14.74 9.73 -2.53
N LEU A 343 -15.70 10.24 -3.31
CA LEU A 343 -16.90 9.45 -3.68
C LEU A 343 -16.54 8.20 -4.48
N ILE A 344 -15.57 8.28 -5.39
CA ILE A 344 -15.07 7.13 -6.15
C ILE A 344 -14.43 6.10 -5.20
N LEU A 345 -13.67 6.54 -4.19
CA LEU A 345 -13.14 5.63 -3.17
C LEU A 345 -14.27 4.89 -2.43
N PHE A 346 -15.36 5.57 -2.07
CA PHE A 346 -16.53 4.92 -1.46
C PHE A 346 -17.19 3.90 -2.41
N LEU A 347 -17.39 4.29 -3.67
CA LEU A 347 -18.02 3.43 -4.68
C LEU A 347 -17.18 2.16 -4.96
N ASN A 348 -15.86 2.29 -4.98
CA ASN A 348 -14.97 1.14 -5.18
C ASN A 348 -15.02 0.13 -4.02
N GLN A 349 -15.45 0.57 -2.84
CA GLN A 349 -15.50 -0.26 -1.63
C GLN A 349 -16.88 -0.88 -1.44
N ASP A 350 -17.91 -0.04 -1.37
CA ASP A 350 -19.30 -0.46 -1.28
C ASP A 350 -20.21 0.64 -1.85
N PRO A 351 -20.69 0.49 -3.10
CA PRO A 351 -21.60 1.43 -3.72
C PRO A 351 -22.89 1.67 -2.92
N ASN A 352 -23.31 0.72 -2.08
CA ASN A 352 -24.56 0.83 -1.33
C ASN A 352 -24.52 1.90 -0.25
N LEU A 353 -23.33 2.25 0.26
CA LEU A 353 -23.17 3.34 1.23
C LEU A 353 -23.67 4.65 0.62
N LEU A 354 -23.16 5.01 -0.57
CA LEU A 354 -23.56 6.23 -1.26
C LEU A 354 -25.02 6.18 -1.74
N ARG A 355 -25.48 5.03 -2.26
CA ARG A 355 -26.89 4.87 -2.66
C ARG A 355 -27.84 5.10 -1.50
N SER A 356 -27.56 4.50 -0.34
CA SER A 356 -28.40 4.63 0.86
C SER A 356 -28.50 6.08 1.37
N TYR A 357 -27.48 6.89 1.10
CA TYR A 357 -27.46 8.31 1.42
C TYR A 357 -28.26 9.11 0.38
N VAL A 358 -28.05 8.88 -0.92
CA VAL A 358 -28.72 9.61 -2.01
C VAL A 358 -30.25 9.47 -1.98
N VAL A 359 -30.78 8.34 -1.51
CA VAL A 359 -32.24 8.12 -1.36
C VAL A 359 -32.85 9.00 -0.25
N ARG A 360 -32.06 9.51 0.69
CA ARG A 360 -32.53 10.39 1.77
C ARG A 360 -32.74 11.81 1.24
N GLN A 361 -33.60 12.59 1.91
CA GLN A 361 -33.85 13.99 1.51
C GLN A 361 -32.56 14.82 1.43
N GLU A 362 -31.63 14.61 2.36
CA GLU A 362 -30.32 15.28 2.40
C GLU A 362 -29.44 14.91 1.20
N GLY A 363 -29.52 13.66 0.73
CA GLY A 363 -28.74 13.15 -0.40
C GLY A 363 -29.22 13.60 -1.78
N MET A 364 -30.42 14.16 -1.89
CA MET A 364 -30.95 14.73 -3.13
C MET A 364 -30.08 15.89 -3.64
N THR A 365 -29.55 16.69 -2.71
CA THR A 365 -28.66 17.80 -3.03
C THR A 365 -27.38 17.29 -3.67
N LEU A 366 -26.78 16.25 -3.09
CA LEU A 366 -25.56 15.63 -3.61
C LEU A 366 -25.76 15.11 -5.04
N LEU A 367 -26.87 14.41 -5.30
CA LEU A 367 -27.19 13.92 -6.64
C LEU A 367 -27.32 15.07 -7.66
N GLY A 368 -28.01 16.16 -7.28
CA GLY A 368 -28.10 17.35 -8.12
C GLY A 368 -26.76 18.00 -8.42
N LEU A 369 -25.86 18.05 -7.42
CA LEU A 369 -24.48 18.55 -7.59
C LEU A 369 -23.67 17.67 -8.55
N LEU A 370 -23.82 16.34 -8.47
CA LEU A 370 -23.14 15.41 -9.38
C LEU A 370 -23.60 15.60 -10.83
N VAL A 371 -24.91 15.76 -11.06
CA VAL A 371 -25.46 16.04 -12.40
C VAL A 371 -24.95 17.38 -12.92
N ARG A 372 -24.95 18.41 -12.06
CA ARG A 372 -24.37 19.72 -12.40
C ARG A 372 -22.87 19.63 -12.70
N GLY A 373 -22.15 18.75 -12.01
CA GLY A 373 -20.74 18.48 -12.25
C GLY A 373 -20.48 17.93 -13.65
N MET A 374 -21.35 17.05 -14.18
CA MET A 374 -21.23 16.52 -15.54
C MET A 374 -21.25 17.62 -16.62
N ILE A 375 -22.06 18.66 -16.42
CA ILE A 375 -22.27 19.76 -17.38
C ILE A 375 -21.30 20.93 -17.18
N THR A 376 -20.58 20.97 -16.05
CA THR A 376 -19.62 22.03 -15.75
C THR A 376 -18.30 21.73 -16.46
N ASP A 377 -17.72 22.70 -17.18
CA ASP A 377 -16.44 22.51 -17.88
C ASP A 377 -15.29 22.38 -16.88
N PHE A 378 -14.85 21.14 -16.65
CA PHE A 378 -13.65 20.84 -15.87
C PHE A 378 -12.43 20.56 -16.75
N GLY A 379 -12.60 20.32 -18.06
CA GLY A 379 -11.56 19.85 -18.98
C GLY A 379 -11.77 18.39 -19.43
N ASP A 380 -11.11 17.98 -20.52
CA ASP A 380 -11.52 16.82 -21.34
C ASP A 380 -11.51 15.46 -20.63
N GLU A 381 -10.61 15.23 -19.67
CA GLU A 381 -10.49 13.97 -18.90
C GLU A 381 -11.40 13.92 -17.66
N MET A 382 -11.88 15.07 -17.17
CA MET A 382 -12.45 15.20 -15.81
C MET A 382 -13.95 14.93 -15.74
N HIS A 383 -14.69 15.08 -16.84
CA HIS A 383 -16.12 14.76 -16.90
C HIS A 383 -16.40 13.25 -16.72
N CYS A 384 -15.40 12.40 -16.94
CA CYS A 384 -15.53 10.95 -16.78
C CYS A 384 -15.82 10.55 -15.33
N GLN A 385 -15.27 11.27 -14.34
CA GLN A 385 -15.45 10.95 -12.91
C GLN A 385 -16.90 11.12 -12.44
N PHE A 386 -17.53 12.26 -12.73
CA PHE A 386 -18.95 12.49 -12.40
C PHE A 386 -19.87 11.48 -13.09
N LEU A 387 -19.59 11.21 -14.37
CA LEU A 387 -20.32 10.21 -15.15
C LEU A 387 -20.17 8.81 -14.56
N GLU A 388 -18.98 8.43 -14.12
CA GLU A 388 -18.70 7.13 -13.49
C GLU A 388 -19.44 6.99 -12.17
N ILE A 389 -19.44 8.03 -11.33
CA ILE A 389 -20.19 8.05 -10.07
C ILE A 389 -21.68 7.83 -10.33
N ILE A 390 -22.27 8.60 -11.24
CA ILE A 390 -23.71 8.50 -11.52
C ILE A 390 -24.03 7.16 -12.19
N ARG A 391 -23.17 6.66 -13.08
CA ARG A 391 -23.34 5.33 -13.67
C ARG A 391 -23.34 4.26 -12.59
N SER A 392 -22.42 4.31 -11.64
CA SER A 392 -22.36 3.37 -10.52
C SER A 392 -23.61 3.45 -9.63
N LEU A 393 -24.15 4.66 -9.39
CA LEU A 393 -25.39 4.84 -8.66
C LEU A 393 -26.61 4.21 -9.36
N LEU A 394 -26.63 4.22 -10.69
CA LEU A 394 -27.71 3.70 -11.52
C LEU A 394 -27.52 2.24 -11.97
N ASP A 395 -26.33 1.67 -11.79
CA ASP A 395 -26.01 0.32 -12.26
C ASP A 395 -26.85 -0.74 -11.53
N SER A 396 -27.48 -1.62 -12.30
CA SER A 396 -28.57 -2.50 -11.88
C SER A 396 -28.11 -3.84 -11.28
N CYS A 397 -26.82 -4.17 -11.34
CA CYS A 397 -26.31 -5.50 -10.95
C CYS A 397 -26.20 -5.76 -9.43
N THR A 398 -26.44 -4.78 -8.55
CA THR A 398 -26.13 -4.91 -7.11
C THR A 398 -27.25 -4.48 -6.14
N LEU A 399 -28.47 -4.26 -6.63
CA LEU A 399 -29.53 -3.58 -5.87
C LEU A 399 -30.64 -4.50 -5.34
N SER A 400 -31.21 -4.14 -4.19
CA SER A 400 -32.63 -4.40 -3.93
C SER A 400 -33.46 -3.43 -4.79
N GLY A 401 -34.42 -3.93 -5.57
CA GLY A 401 -35.10 -3.15 -6.61
C GLY A 401 -35.63 -1.76 -6.19
N ALA A 402 -36.13 -1.63 -4.95
CA ALA A 402 -36.80 -0.42 -4.48
C ALA A 402 -35.90 0.83 -4.39
N GLN A 403 -34.65 0.71 -3.94
CA GLN A 403 -33.73 1.86 -3.83
C GLN A 403 -33.28 2.35 -5.21
N ARG A 404 -33.11 1.44 -6.16
CA ARG A 404 -32.74 1.74 -7.55
C ARG A 404 -33.84 2.56 -8.21
N ASP A 405 -35.06 2.06 -8.14
CA ASP A 405 -36.21 2.66 -8.79
C ASP A 405 -36.43 4.08 -8.25
N THR A 406 -36.24 4.26 -6.93
CA THR A 406 -36.28 5.59 -6.31
C THR A 406 -35.21 6.54 -6.88
N ILE A 407 -33.94 6.13 -6.98
CA ILE A 407 -32.86 6.97 -7.54
C ILE A 407 -33.13 7.30 -9.01
N ILE A 408 -33.60 6.32 -9.78
CA ILE A 408 -34.00 6.49 -11.17
C ILE A 408 -35.12 7.54 -11.26
N ASP A 409 -36.18 7.40 -10.49
CA ASP A 409 -37.32 8.32 -10.51
C ASP A 409 -36.89 9.75 -10.16
N ILE A 410 -36.08 9.92 -9.11
CA ILE A 410 -35.51 11.23 -8.75
C ILE A 410 -34.71 11.83 -9.91
N PHE A 411 -33.87 11.02 -10.54
CA PHE A 411 -33.05 11.45 -11.67
C PHE A 411 -33.92 11.91 -12.85
N PHE A 412 -34.92 11.10 -13.22
CA PHE A 412 -35.84 11.39 -14.31
C PHE A 412 -36.69 12.63 -14.04
N GLU A 413 -37.24 12.76 -12.83
CA GLU A 413 -38.15 13.85 -12.46
C GLU A 413 -37.43 15.19 -12.26
N LYS A 414 -36.25 15.19 -11.62
CA LYS A 414 -35.61 16.42 -11.15
C LYS A 414 -34.40 16.87 -11.96
N HIS A 415 -33.74 15.96 -12.67
CA HIS A 415 -32.41 16.22 -13.22
C HIS A 415 -32.31 16.00 -14.74
N LEU A 416 -33.14 15.12 -15.32
CA LEU A 416 -33.12 14.86 -16.76
C LEU A 416 -33.35 16.14 -17.60
N GLY A 417 -34.26 17.02 -17.16
CA GLY A 417 -34.54 18.28 -17.86
C GLY A 417 -33.29 19.16 -18.04
N GLN A 418 -32.44 19.24 -17.01
CA GLN A 418 -31.21 20.05 -17.05
C GLN A 418 -30.20 19.49 -18.07
N LEU A 419 -30.11 18.16 -18.19
CA LEU A 419 -29.27 17.51 -19.18
C LEU A 419 -29.80 17.70 -20.60
N ILE A 420 -31.13 17.64 -20.78
CA ILE A 420 -31.78 17.89 -22.07
C ILE A 420 -31.53 19.34 -22.49
N GLU A 421 -31.69 20.32 -21.60
CA GLU A 421 -31.41 21.73 -21.88
C GLU A 421 -29.98 21.95 -22.35
N VAL A 422 -28.99 21.34 -21.69
CA VAL A 422 -27.58 21.42 -22.09
C VAL A 422 -27.35 20.76 -23.46
N ILE A 423 -27.97 19.60 -23.73
CA ILE A 423 -27.91 18.98 -25.07
C ILE A 423 -28.51 19.90 -26.12
N THR A 424 -29.69 20.48 -25.87
CA THR A 424 -30.40 21.35 -26.81
C THR A 424 -29.65 22.65 -27.05
N ALA A 425 -29.06 23.26 -26.00
CA ALA A 425 -28.22 24.44 -26.12
C ALA A 425 -26.87 24.15 -26.80
N SER A 426 -26.43 22.89 -26.74
CA SER A 426 -25.24 22.37 -27.43
C SER A 426 -25.53 22.01 -28.90
N CYS A 427 -26.79 21.92 -29.33
CA CYS A 427 -27.09 21.81 -30.76
C CYS A 427 -26.78 23.15 -31.45
N PRO A 428 -25.91 23.20 -32.46
CA PRO A 428 -25.52 24.47 -33.06
C PRO A 428 -26.73 25.14 -33.73
N PRO A 429 -26.96 26.46 -33.56
CA PRO A 429 -27.64 27.21 -34.60
C PRO A 429 -26.74 27.16 -35.86
N GLU A 430 -27.34 27.03 -37.04
CA GLU A 430 -26.62 26.98 -38.30
C GLU A 430 -25.54 28.09 -38.36
N ASN A 431 -24.26 27.70 -38.42
CA ASN A 431 -23.03 28.52 -38.52
C ASN A 431 -22.26 28.91 -37.23
N VAL A 432 -21.45 28.00 -36.66
CA VAL A 432 -20.35 28.37 -35.72
C VAL A 432 -19.10 27.48 -35.92
N SER A 433 -17.92 28.02 -35.58
CA SER A 433 -16.55 27.51 -35.82
C SER A 433 -16.21 26.12 -35.22
N PRO A 434 -15.29 25.35 -35.87
CA PRO A 434 -15.03 23.94 -35.57
C PRO A 434 -14.46 23.63 -34.18
N SER A 435 -13.74 24.55 -33.52
CA SER A 435 -13.13 24.30 -32.20
C SER A 435 -14.13 24.29 -31.03
N ILE A 436 -15.29 24.93 -31.18
CA ILE A 436 -16.40 24.90 -30.20
C ILE A 436 -17.25 23.65 -30.42
N GLN A 437 -17.27 23.13 -31.65
CA GLN A 437 -18.05 21.98 -32.08
C GLN A 437 -17.58 20.67 -31.42
N ASP A 438 -16.27 20.48 -31.21
CA ASP A 438 -15.73 19.25 -30.63
C ASP A 438 -16.03 19.08 -29.12
N LYS A 439 -15.97 20.16 -28.33
CA LYS A 439 -16.32 20.14 -26.89
C LYS A 439 -17.80 19.83 -26.68
N VAL A 440 -18.63 20.44 -27.51
CA VAL A 440 -20.08 20.30 -27.55
C VAL A 440 -20.48 18.88 -27.99
N ILE A 441 -19.83 18.32 -29.01
CA ILE A 441 -20.06 16.93 -29.47
C ILE A 441 -19.60 15.90 -28.42
N SER A 442 -18.52 16.16 -27.68
CA SER A 442 -18.07 15.30 -26.57
C SER A 442 -19.12 15.25 -25.45
N CYS A 443 -19.65 16.41 -25.04
CA CYS A 443 -20.70 16.51 -24.03
C CYS A 443 -22.00 15.83 -24.48
N ILE A 444 -22.43 16.07 -25.74
CA ILE A 444 -23.62 15.43 -26.34
C ILE A 444 -23.45 13.91 -26.46
N ARG A 445 -22.30 13.39 -26.91
CA ARG A 445 -22.06 11.94 -27.00
C ARG A 445 -22.07 11.28 -25.62
N ARG A 446 -21.57 11.95 -24.58
CA ARG A 446 -21.55 11.46 -23.19
C ARG A 446 -22.94 11.41 -22.59
N VAL A 447 -23.73 12.48 -22.75
CA VAL A 447 -25.12 12.50 -22.28
C VAL A 447 -25.97 11.51 -23.08
N ILE A 448 -25.81 11.39 -24.40
CA ILE A 448 -26.50 10.36 -25.20
C ILE A 448 -26.12 8.95 -24.75
N LYS A 449 -24.84 8.66 -24.50
CA LYS A 449 -24.39 7.33 -24.05
C LYS A 449 -24.94 7.00 -22.65
N PHE A 450 -25.03 8.01 -21.79
CA PHE A 450 -25.62 7.90 -20.45
C PHE A 450 -27.14 7.73 -20.50
N THR A 451 -27.87 8.58 -21.23
CA THR A 451 -29.32 8.47 -21.43
C THR A 451 -29.69 7.16 -22.11
N TYR A 452 -28.88 6.66 -23.05
CA TYR A 452 -29.05 5.35 -23.67
C TYR A 452 -28.82 4.20 -22.67
N LEU A 453 -27.83 4.30 -21.76
CA LEU A 453 -27.60 3.33 -20.70
C LEU A 453 -28.78 3.28 -19.70
N VAL A 454 -29.30 4.45 -19.33
CA VAL A 454 -30.43 4.60 -18.39
C VAL A 454 -31.75 4.14 -19.04
N LEU A 455 -31.96 4.43 -20.33
CA LEU A 455 -33.10 3.93 -21.10
C LEU A 455 -33.03 2.42 -21.31
N LEU A 456 -31.85 1.84 -21.57
CA LEU A 456 -31.66 0.40 -21.64
C LEU A 456 -31.98 -0.29 -20.30
N CYS A 457 -31.55 0.29 -19.16
CA CYS A 457 -31.89 -0.23 -17.84
C CYS A 457 -33.40 -0.18 -17.55
N LYS A 458 -34.11 0.83 -18.09
CA LYS A 458 -35.57 0.97 -17.97
C LYS A 458 -36.34 0.03 -18.91
N CYS A 459 -35.81 -0.24 -20.10
CA CYS A 459 -36.47 -1.08 -21.11
C CYS A 459 -36.17 -2.60 -20.99
N GLN A 460 -35.08 -3.00 -20.32
CA GLN A 460 -34.78 -4.44 -20.14
C GLN A 460 -35.62 -5.13 -19.05
N TYR A 461 -36.34 -4.38 -18.22
CA TYR A 461 -37.08 -4.93 -17.07
C TYR A 461 -38.44 -4.27 -16.82
N GLY A 462 -39.00 -3.59 -17.82
CA GLY A 462 -40.37 -3.06 -17.83
C GLY A 462 -41.35 -4.02 -18.48
#